data_AF-A0A8J5VS56-F1
#
_entry.id   AF-A0A8J5VS56-F1
#
_cell.length_a   1.000
_cell.length_b   1.000
_cell.length_c   1.000
_cell.angle_alpha   90.00
_cell.angle_beta   90.00
_cell.angle_gamma   90.00
#
_symmetry.space_group_name_H-M   'P 1'
#
loop_
_entity.id
_entity.type
_entity.pdbx_description
1 polymer ?
#
loop_
_entity_poly.entity_id
_entity_poly.type
_entity_poly.pdbx_seq_one_letter_code
_entity_poly.pdbx_strand_id
1 'polypeptide(L)'
;MSPPIQAPDYKHVTEECLRQWKSQSAAAFRLPDPVPMARFLYELCWAAVRGDLPPHKCRVALDSVVFVEESRRGEVGSVLADIIAHLGQDVTISGEYHNRLVKMTKSFVELSLIVPRLLQERCEEEFVWEVEQTRLKGQDLKAKEVRVNTRLLYQQTKFNLLREESEGYAKLNCYIFDVLYCCSKRLVELRNL
;
A
#
# COMPACT_ATOMS: atom_id res chain seq x y z
N MET A 1 -31.36 -10.96 -4.66
CA MET A 1 -31.35 -9.83 -3.70
C MET A 1 -30.59 -10.29 -2.48
N SER A 2 -29.36 -9.81 -2.30
CA SER A 2 -28.58 -10.09 -1.09
C SER A 2 -29.36 -9.57 0.12
N PRO A 3 -29.40 -10.31 1.25
CA PRO A 3 -30.11 -9.85 2.43
C PRO A 3 -29.58 -8.48 2.85
N PRO A 4 -30.45 -7.56 3.33
CA PRO A 4 -30.00 -6.31 3.89
C PRO A 4 -29.07 -6.64 5.06
N ILE A 5 -27.85 -6.10 4.98
CA ILE A 5 -26.83 -6.28 6.01
C ILE A 5 -27.45 -5.85 7.34
N GLN A 6 -27.52 -6.77 8.31
CA GLN A 6 -28.07 -6.48 9.63
C GLN A 6 -27.17 -5.44 10.29
N ALA A 7 -27.65 -4.19 10.32
CA ALA A 7 -26.97 -3.15 11.06
C ALA A 7 -27.05 -3.48 12.56
N PRO A 8 -25.96 -3.26 13.31
CA PRO A 8 -26.02 -3.37 14.76
C PRO A 8 -26.99 -2.32 15.32
N ASP A 9 -27.61 -2.65 16.44
CA ASP A 9 -28.33 -1.66 17.24
C ASP A 9 -27.35 -0.58 17.70
N TYR A 10 -27.41 0.57 17.04
CA TYR A 10 -26.63 1.76 17.36
C TYR A 10 -27.06 2.30 18.72
N LYS A 11 -26.24 2.07 19.74
CA LYS A 11 -26.51 2.57 21.10
C LYS A 11 -25.75 3.83 21.44
N HIS A 12 -24.60 4.07 20.78
CA HIS A 12 -23.70 5.16 21.13
C HIS A 12 -23.41 6.09 19.94
N VAL A 13 -23.41 5.57 18.71
CA VAL A 13 -23.30 6.38 17.49
C VAL A 13 -24.70 6.71 16.98
N THR A 14 -25.37 7.68 17.60
CA THR A 14 -26.69 8.14 17.17
C THR A 14 -26.60 9.03 15.92
N GLU A 15 -27.71 9.17 15.18
CA GLU A 15 -27.78 10.03 13.98
C GLU A 15 -27.41 11.49 14.28
N GLU A 16 -27.67 11.97 15.50
CA GLU A 16 -27.30 13.31 15.95
C GLU A 16 -25.78 13.49 16.06
N CYS A 17 -25.07 12.47 16.59
CA CYS A 17 -23.60 12.46 16.66
C CYS A 17 -23.00 12.48 15.26
N LEU A 18 -23.54 11.67 14.35
CA LEU A 18 -23.12 11.65 12.94
C LEU A 18 -23.34 13.01 12.27
N ARG A 19 -24.47 13.67 12.53
CA ARG A 19 -24.77 15.01 11.99
C ARG A 19 -23.79 16.07 12.51
N GLN A 20 -23.44 16.01 13.79
CA GLN A 20 -22.51 16.96 14.40
C GLN A 20 -21.07 16.74 13.96
N TRP A 21 -20.60 15.49 13.83
CA TRP A 21 -19.29 15.20 13.25
C TRP A 21 -19.19 15.57 11.78
N LYS A 22 -20.31 15.58 11.03
CA LYS A 22 -20.33 16.14 9.67
C LYS A 22 -20.22 17.66 9.63
N SER A 23 -20.70 18.36 10.65
CA SER A 23 -20.68 19.83 10.72
C SER A 23 -19.26 20.38 10.90
N GLN A 24 -19.05 21.67 10.60
CA GLN A 24 -17.77 22.34 10.84
C GLN A 24 -17.43 22.50 12.34
N SER A 25 -18.42 22.29 13.24
CA SER A 25 -18.24 22.34 14.71
C SER A 25 -17.85 20.98 15.32
N ALA A 26 -17.46 20.00 14.50
CA ALA A 26 -17.17 18.63 14.93
C ALA A 26 -16.08 18.52 16.03
N ALA A 27 -15.11 19.44 16.06
CA ALA A 27 -14.02 19.43 17.04
C ALA A 27 -14.44 19.89 18.45
N ALA A 28 -15.55 20.63 18.56
CA ALA A 28 -16.07 21.13 19.83
C ALA A 28 -17.07 20.17 20.49
N PHE A 29 -17.55 19.16 19.74
CA PHE A 29 -18.49 18.19 20.27
C PHE A 29 -17.77 17.16 21.14
N ARG A 30 -18.40 16.80 22.26
CA ARG A 30 -17.96 15.77 23.20
C ARG A 30 -19.15 14.91 23.56
N LEU A 31 -18.98 13.60 23.54
CA LEU A 31 -20.02 12.70 24.06
C LEU A 31 -20.10 12.87 25.59
N PRO A 32 -21.30 13.11 26.16
CA PRO A 32 -21.45 13.38 27.58
C PRO A 32 -21.25 12.15 28.47
N ASP A 33 -21.52 10.95 27.96
CA ASP A 33 -21.42 9.71 28.72
C ASP A 33 -20.20 8.87 28.32
N PRO A 34 -19.51 8.23 29.29
CA PRO A 34 -18.40 7.34 28.98
C PRO A 34 -18.91 6.07 28.30
N VAL A 35 -18.36 5.74 27.13
CA VAL A 35 -18.82 4.62 26.31
C VAL A 35 -17.86 3.43 26.33
N PRO A 36 -18.36 2.18 26.19
CA PRO A 36 -17.52 1.01 26.01
C PRO A 36 -16.72 1.08 24.70
N MET A 37 -15.39 0.91 24.78
CA MET A 37 -14.47 1.12 23.66
C MET A 37 -14.78 0.22 22.46
N ALA A 38 -14.83 -1.11 22.65
CA ALA A 38 -15.05 -2.05 21.55
C ALA A 38 -16.38 -1.82 20.83
N ARG A 39 -17.44 -1.50 21.58
CA ARG A 39 -18.78 -1.28 21.02
C ARG A 39 -18.86 0.03 20.24
N PHE A 40 -18.28 1.10 20.76
CA PHE A 40 -18.20 2.37 20.06
C PHE A 40 -17.38 2.27 18.76
N LEU A 41 -16.21 1.63 18.81
CA LEU A 41 -15.34 1.44 17.64
C LEU A 41 -16.04 0.61 16.56
N TYR A 42 -16.77 -0.43 16.95
CA TYR A 42 -17.55 -1.26 16.03
C TYR A 42 -18.66 -0.45 15.35
N GLU A 43 -19.44 0.31 16.10
CA GLU A 43 -20.48 1.19 15.55
C GLU A 43 -19.90 2.28 14.64
N LEU A 44 -18.74 2.84 14.98
CA LEU A 44 -18.03 3.84 14.17
C LEU A 44 -17.53 3.27 12.84
N CYS A 45 -16.89 2.10 12.87
CA CYS A 45 -16.46 1.39 11.65
C CYS A 45 -17.66 1.07 10.76
N TRP A 46 -18.77 0.63 11.36
CA TRP A 46 -19.99 0.33 10.63
C TRP A 46 -20.63 1.57 9.98
N ALA A 47 -20.68 2.69 10.69
CA ALA A 47 -21.15 3.97 10.14
C ALA A 47 -20.27 4.45 8.96
N ALA A 48 -18.96 4.24 9.03
CA ALA A 48 -18.04 4.56 7.94
C ALA A 48 -18.23 3.63 6.72
N VAL A 49 -18.43 2.32 6.94
CA VAL A 49 -18.71 1.34 5.87
C VAL A 49 -20.03 1.63 5.18
N ARG A 50 -21.07 2.03 5.92
CA ARG A 50 -22.35 2.50 5.34
C ARG A 50 -22.23 3.81 4.56
N GLY A 51 -21.14 4.55 4.73
CA GLY A 51 -20.93 5.87 4.12
C GLY A 51 -21.60 7.01 4.89
N ASP A 52 -22.10 6.73 6.09
CA ASP A 52 -22.73 7.71 6.96
C ASP A 52 -21.69 8.64 7.59
N LEU A 53 -20.40 8.27 7.63
CA LEU A 53 -19.31 9.15 8.06
C LEU A 53 -18.10 9.04 7.13
N PRO A 54 -17.54 10.15 6.64
CA PRO A 54 -16.29 10.11 5.89
C PRO A 54 -15.13 9.61 6.77
N PRO A 55 -14.22 8.75 6.25
CA PRO A 55 -13.14 8.16 7.04
C PRO A 55 -12.20 9.16 7.73
N HIS A 56 -12.00 10.34 7.13
CA HIS A 56 -11.17 11.41 7.70
C HIS A 56 -11.77 12.05 8.96
N LYS A 57 -13.10 11.97 9.13
CA LYS A 57 -13.79 12.52 10.31
C LYS A 57 -13.87 11.54 11.47
N CYS A 58 -13.52 10.27 11.25
CA CYS A 58 -13.46 9.27 12.31
C CYS A 58 -12.45 9.64 13.40
N ARG A 59 -11.35 10.33 13.05
CA ARG A 59 -10.40 10.88 14.04
C ARG A 59 -11.07 11.86 14.99
N VAL A 60 -11.86 12.78 14.45
CA VAL A 60 -12.61 13.77 15.25
C VAL A 60 -13.64 13.09 16.14
N ALA A 61 -14.30 12.03 15.65
CA ALA A 61 -15.19 11.22 16.45
C ALA A 61 -14.44 10.55 17.62
N LEU A 62 -13.30 9.91 17.36
CA LEU A 62 -12.47 9.29 18.40
C LEU A 62 -11.95 10.31 19.43
N ASP A 63 -11.59 11.50 18.99
CA ASP A 63 -11.10 12.56 19.88
C ASP A 63 -12.23 13.16 20.72
N SER A 64 -13.49 13.06 20.28
CA SER A 64 -14.68 13.56 21.00
C SER A 64 -15.18 12.64 22.12
N VAL A 65 -14.70 11.39 22.17
CA VAL A 65 -15.19 10.36 23.09
C VAL A 65 -14.30 10.22 24.31
N VAL A 66 -14.91 10.02 25.47
CA VAL A 66 -14.24 9.53 26.68
C VAL A 66 -14.63 8.07 26.86
N PHE A 67 -13.65 7.19 27.00
CA PHE A 67 -13.91 5.77 27.17
C PHE A 67 -14.05 5.43 28.65
N VAL A 68 -14.91 4.45 28.97
CA VAL A 68 -14.99 3.88 30.33
C VAL A 68 -13.63 3.30 30.75
N GLU A 69 -12.88 2.75 29.78
CA GLU A 69 -11.58 2.12 29.97
C GLU A 69 -10.44 3.04 29.50
N GLU A 70 -10.27 4.20 30.14
CA GLU A 70 -9.24 5.19 29.78
C GLU A 70 -7.81 4.60 29.81
N SER A 71 -7.55 3.60 30.67
CA SER A 71 -6.28 2.86 30.73
C SER A 71 -5.95 2.10 29.44
N ARG A 72 -6.96 1.72 28.65
CA ARG A 72 -6.81 0.99 27.38
C ARG A 72 -6.78 1.90 26.16
N ARG A 73 -6.68 3.22 26.33
CA ARG A 73 -6.65 4.17 25.20
C ARG A 73 -5.50 3.89 24.22
N GLY A 74 -4.40 3.31 24.69
CA GLY A 74 -3.29 2.84 23.83
C GLY A 74 -3.65 1.61 22.98
N GLU A 75 -4.67 0.85 23.35
CA GLU A 75 -5.11 -0.38 22.67
C GLU A 75 -6.14 -0.11 21.57
N VAL A 76 -6.60 1.14 21.40
CA VAL A 76 -7.59 1.53 20.37
C VAL A 76 -7.19 1.05 18.98
N GLY A 77 -5.91 1.15 18.63
CA GLY A 77 -5.39 0.67 17.34
C GLY A 77 -5.44 -0.86 17.19
N SER A 78 -5.24 -1.61 18.27
CA SER A 78 -5.35 -3.08 18.29
C SER A 78 -6.80 -3.51 18.16
N VAL A 79 -7.70 -2.91 18.95
CA VAL A 79 -9.14 -3.23 18.91
C VAL A 79 -9.72 -2.87 17.54
N LEU A 80 -9.30 -1.75 16.94
CA LEU A 80 -9.68 -1.41 15.57
C LEU A 80 -9.20 -2.45 14.55
N ALA A 81 -7.97 -2.96 14.67
CA ALA A 81 -7.46 -3.99 13.78
C ALA A 81 -8.27 -5.29 13.89
N ASP A 82 -8.62 -5.71 15.11
CA ASP A 82 -9.45 -6.90 15.34
C ASP A 82 -10.87 -6.73 14.75
N ILE A 83 -11.47 -5.56 14.92
CA ILE A 83 -12.77 -5.23 14.33
C ILE A 83 -12.71 -5.23 12.79
N ILE A 84 -11.66 -4.66 12.20
CA ILE A 84 -11.49 -4.62 10.74
C ILE A 84 -11.28 -6.03 10.19
N ALA A 85 -10.47 -6.85 10.86
CA ALA A 85 -10.29 -8.25 10.49
C ALA A 85 -11.62 -9.01 10.51
N HIS A 86 -12.43 -8.81 11.57
CA HIS A 86 -13.74 -9.42 11.67
C HIS A 86 -14.70 -8.95 10.56
N LEU A 87 -14.73 -7.64 10.26
CA LEU A 87 -15.55 -7.09 9.18
C LEU A 87 -15.08 -7.55 7.80
N GLY A 88 -13.77 -7.72 7.59
CA GLY A 88 -13.21 -8.18 6.32
C GLY A 88 -13.60 -9.62 5.97
N GLN A 89 -13.86 -10.45 6.98
CA GLN A 89 -14.32 -11.84 6.82
C GLN A 89 -15.84 -11.95 6.65
N ASP A 90 -16.59 -10.88 6.88
CA ASP A 90 -18.04 -10.92 6.86
C ASP A 90 -18.56 -10.97 5.40
N VAL A 91 -19.09 -12.13 5.01
CA VAL A 91 -19.63 -12.42 3.67
C VAL A 91 -20.81 -11.49 3.30
N THR A 92 -21.42 -10.83 4.27
CA THR A 92 -22.48 -9.86 4.03
C THR A 92 -21.96 -8.53 3.45
N ILE A 93 -20.67 -8.23 3.62
CA ILE A 93 -19.99 -7.02 3.14
C ILE A 93 -19.48 -7.26 1.72
N SER A 94 -20.40 -7.29 0.75
CA SER A 94 -20.04 -7.51 -0.67
C SER A 94 -20.04 -6.22 -1.50
N GLY A 95 -19.09 -6.12 -2.44
CA GLY A 95 -19.04 -5.07 -3.46
C GLY A 95 -18.68 -3.68 -2.93
N GLU A 96 -19.64 -2.75 -2.94
CA GLU A 96 -19.40 -1.36 -2.55
C GLU A 96 -18.98 -1.18 -1.09
N TYR A 97 -19.52 -2.00 -0.19
CA TYR A 97 -19.19 -1.94 1.23
C TYR A 97 -17.76 -2.41 1.50
N HIS A 98 -17.28 -3.43 0.77
CA HIS A 98 -15.89 -3.87 0.83
C HIS A 98 -14.93 -2.76 0.38
N ASN A 99 -15.23 -2.10 -0.75
CA ASN A 99 -14.44 -0.95 -1.23
C ASN A 99 -14.40 0.21 -0.21
N ARG A 100 -15.52 0.46 0.49
CA ARG A 100 -15.59 1.47 1.55
C ARG A 100 -14.79 1.05 2.78
N LEU A 101 -14.83 -0.22 3.17
CA LEU A 101 -14.01 -0.79 4.25
C LEU A 101 -12.52 -0.63 3.94
N VAL A 102 -12.08 -1.00 2.74
CA VAL A 102 -10.70 -0.81 2.29
C VAL A 102 -10.29 0.67 2.34
N LYS A 103 -11.14 1.58 1.85
CA LYS A 103 -10.88 3.04 1.89
C LYS A 103 -10.82 3.59 3.31
N MET A 104 -11.65 3.07 4.21
CA MET A 104 -11.64 3.43 5.62
C MET A 104 -10.35 2.96 6.29
N THR A 105 -9.98 1.70 6.14
CA THR A 105 -8.74 1.12 6.68
C THR A 105 -7.51 1.88 6.20
N LYS A 106 -7.46 2.25 4.91
CA LYS A 106 -6.42 3.13 4.35
C LYS A 106 -6.32 4.46 5.10
N SER A 107 -7.46 5.12 5.31
CA SER A 107 -7.50 6.41 6.02
C SER A 107 -7.05 6.26 7.47
N PHE A 108 -7.35 5.13 8.12
CA PHE A 108 -6.90 4.87 9.49
C PHE A 108 -5.38 4.67 9.58
N VAL A 109 -4.79 4.00 8.59
CA VAL A 109 -3.34 3.87 8.49
C VAL A 109 -2.68 5.23 8.23
N GLU A 110 -3.22 6.04 7.32
CA GLU A 110 -2.72 7.40 7.02
C GLU A 110 -2.81 8.33 8.25
N LEU A 111 -3.92 8.25 8.99
CA LEU A 111 -4.11 9.01 10.21
C LEU A 111 -3.29 8.50 11.39
N SER A 112 -2.49 7.42 11.25
CA SER A 112 -1.76 6.77 12.34
C SER A 112 -2.67 6.30 13.49
N LEU A 113 -3.90 5.85 13.15
CA LEU A 113 -4.81 5.20 14.10
C LEU A 113 -4.44 3.73 14.31
N ILE A 114 -3.90 3.08 13.28
CA ILE A 114 -3.56 1.66 13.29
C ILE A 114 -2.14 1.49 12.78
N VAL A 115 -1.35 0.69 13.49
CA VAL A 115 0.00 0.30 13.04
C VAL A 115 -0.15 -0.75 11.94
N PRO A 116 0.47 -0.58 10.75
CA PRO A 116 0.32 -1.51 9.62
C PRO A 116 0.63 -2.97 9.96
N ARG A 117 1.58 -3.21 10.88
CA ARG A 117 1.92 -4.56 11.36
C ARG A 117 0.73 -5.30 11.95
N LEU A 118 -0.14 -4.60 12.68
CA LEU A 118 -1.34 -5.20 13.28
C LEU A 118 -2.34 -5.66 12.21
N LEU A 119 -2.45 -4.95 11.09
CA LEU A 119 -3.30 -5.38 9.97
C LEU A 119 -2.71 -6.61 9.28
N GLN A 120 -1.39 -6.67 9.10
CA GLN A 120 -0.71 -7.82 8.49
C GLN A 120 -0.84 -9.09 9.34
N GLU A 121 -0.86 -8.97 10.66
CA GLU A 121 -1.00 -10.11 11.58
C GLU A 121 -2.43 -10.65 11.69
N ARG A 122 -3.45 -9.83 11.40
CA ARG A 122 -4.86 -10.13 11.72
C ARG A 122 -5.77 -10.23 10.49
N CYS A 123 -5.47 -9.54 9.41
CA CYS A 123 -6.28 -9.54 8.18
C CYS A 123 -5.73 -10.53 7.14
N GLU A 124 -6.60 -10.94 6.22
CA GLU A 124 -6.23 -11.80 5.08
C GLU A 124 -5.29 -11.08 4.10
N GLU A 125 -4.42 -11.84 3.45
CA GLU A 125 -3.39 -11.32 2.54
C GLU A 125 -3.98 -10.50 1.38
N GLU A 126 -5.10 -10.96 0.81
CA GLU A 126 -5.80 -10.27 -0.28
C GLU A 126 -6.30 -8.88 0.16
N PHE A 127 -6.91 -8.79 1.34
CA PHE A 127 -7.41 -7.54 1.90
C PHE A 127 -6.26 -6.57 2.24
N VAL A 128 -5.19 -7.07 2.84
CA VAL A 128 -4.00 -6.26 3.16
C VAL A 128 -3.38 -5.70 1.87
N TRP A 129 -3.28 -6.51 0.83
CA TRP A 129 -2.78 -6.08 -0.46
C TRP A 129 -3.62 -4.94 -1.05
N GLU A 130 -4.95 -5.03 -1.01
CA GLU A 130 -5.85 -3.97 -1.47
C GLU A 130 -5.67 -2.66 -0.69
N VAL A 131 -5.43 -2.75 0.62
CA VAL A 131 -5.13 -1.60 1.50
C VAL A 131 -3.77 -0.99 1.16
N GLU A 132 -2.75 -1.81 0.88
CA GLU A 132 -1.39 -1.36 0.62
C GLU A 132 -1.14 -0.84 -0.81
N GLN A 133 -1.95 -1.26 -1.80
CA GLN A 133 -1.84 -0.84 -3.20
C GLN A 133 -1.76 0.70 -3.40
N THR A 134 -2.37 1.48 -2.50
CA THR A 134 -2.35 2.95 -2.58
C THR A 134 -1.00 3.58 -2.18
N ARG A 135 -0.11 2.84 -1.49
CA ARG A 135 1.25 3.32 -1.17
C ARG A 135 2.16 3.36 -2.39
N LEU A 136 1.86 2.54 -3.40
CA LEU A 136 2.54 2.60 -4.69
C LEU A 136 1.87 3.71 -5.50
N LYS A 137 2.49 4.89 -5.53
CA LYS A 137 2.07 5.94 -6.46
C LYS A 137 2.11 5.35 -7.86
N GLY A 138 0.96 5.21 -8.52
CA GLY A 138 0.88 4.64 -9.88
C GLY A 138 1.80 5.34 -10.89
N GLN A 139 2.20 6.60 -10.60
CA GLN A 139 3.22 7.33 -11.34
C GLN A 139 4.63 6.69 -11.25
N ASP A 140 5.02 6.15 -10.09
CA ASP A 140 6.32 5.49 -9.91
C ASP A 140 6.37 4.15 -10.65
N LEU A 141 5.24 3.43 -10.74
CA LEU A 141 5.14 2.21 -11.52
C LEU A 141 5.20 2.49 -13.02
N LYS A 142 4.45 3.48 -13.52
CA LYS A 142 4.54 3.91 -14.92
C LYS A 142 5.93 4.44 -15.28
N ALA A 143 6.57 5.20 -14.38
CA ALA A 143 7.94 5.68 -14.61
C ALA A 143 8.96 4.53 -14.66
N LYS A 144 8.81 3.51 -13.79
CA LYS A 144 9.63 2.30 -13.84
C LYS A 144 9.39 1.48 -15.11
N GLU A 145 8.14 1.35 -15.54
CA GLU A 145 7.78 0.66 -16.78
C GLU A 145 8.39 1.36 -18.00
N VAL A 146 8.24 2.69 -18.11
CA VAL A 146 8.88 3.46 -19.19
C VAL A 146 10.39 3.26 -19.16
N ARG A 147 11.03 3.33 -17.99
CA ARG A 147 12.48 3.09 -17.87
C ARG A 147 12.89 1.71 -18.36
N VAL A 148 12.16 0.65 -17.99
CA VAL A 148 12.47 -0.72 -18.38
C VAL A 148 12.25 -0.92 -19.88
N ASN A 149 11.11 -0.47 -20.42
CA ASN A 149 10.79 -0.60 -21.84
C ASN A 149 11.76 0.19 -22.71
N THR A 150 12.09 1.43 -22.35
CA THR A 150 13.10 2.21 -23.06
C THR A 150 14.47 1.55 -22.98
N ARG A 151 14.85 0.99 -21.83
CA ARG A 151 16.10 0.26 -21.68
C ARG A 151 16.17 -0.98 -22.58
N LEU A 152 15.10 -1.78 -22.63
CA LEU A 152 15.03 -2.98 -23.48
C LEU A 152 14.97 -2.64 -24.98
N LEU A 153 14.27 -1.56 -25.35
CA LEU A 153 14.10 -1.18 -26.75
C LEU A 153 15.32 -0.47 -27.34
N TYR A 154 16.03 0.33 -26.55
CA TYR A 154 17.10 1.21 -27.04
C TYR A 154 18.51 0.88 -26.54
N GLN A 155 18.68 0.05 -25.50
CA GLN A 155 20.01 -0.50 -25.25
C GLN A 155 20.29 -1.61 -26.25
N GLN A 156 21.17 -1.34 -27.20
CA GLN A 156 21.88 -2.43 -27.85
C GLN A 156 22.67 -3.20 -26.79
N THR A 157 22.55 -4.52 -26.80
CA THR A 157 23.46 -5.43 -26.11
C THR A 157 24.83 -5.34 -26.80
N LYS A 158 25.57 -4.27 -26.48
CA LYS A 158 26.93 -4.04 -26.96
C LYS A 158 27.89 -4.34 -25.81
N PHE A 159 28.57 -5.46 -25.90
CA PHE A 159 29.62 -5.84 -24.96
C PHE A 159 30.85 -4.97 -25.24
N ASN A 160 30.92 -3.82 -24.58
CA ASN A 160 31.99 -2.84 -24.77
C ASN A 160 33.16 -3.07 -23.81
N LEU A 161 32.92 -3.83 -22.74
CA LEU A 161 33.94 -4.09 -21.73
C LEU A 161 34.53 -5.49 -21.95
N LEU A 162 35.85 -5.58 -21.87
CA LEU A 162 36.62 -6.84 -21.94
C LEU A 162 36.13 -7.91 -20.95
N ARG A 163 35.55 -7.48 -19.82
CA ARG A 163 35.01 -8.36 -18.79
C ARG A 163 33.67 -8.99 -19.19
N GLU A 164 32.92 -8.35 -20.07
CA GLU A 164 31.60 -8.82 -20.49
C GLU A 164 31.71 -9.94 -21.53
N GLU A 165 32.75 -9.93 -22.37
CA GLU A 165 32.95 -10.93 -23.43
C GLU A 165 34.44 -11.17 -23.71
N SER A 166 35.14 -11.76 -22.74
CA SER A 166 36.60 -11.95 -22.80
C SER A 166 37.08 -12.81 -23.98
N GLU A 167 36.21 -13.67 -24.52
CA GLU A 167 36.55 -14.58 -25.62
C GLU A 167 36.60 -13.85 -26.97
N GLY A 168 35.60 -13.05 -27.31
CA GLY A 168 35.57 -12.26 -28.55
C GLY A 168 36.76 -11.28 -28.65
N TYR A 169 37.08 -10.59 -27.54
CA TYR A 169 38.25 -9.70 -27.50
C TYR A 169 39.59 -10.46 -27.59
N ALA A 170 39.69 -11.66 -26.99
CA ALA A 170 40.89 -12.49 -27.10
C ALA A 170 41.09 -12.99 -28.54
N LYS A 171 40.03 -13.45 -29.21
CA LYS A 171 40.07 -13.86 -30.62
C LYS A 171 40.48 -12.72 -31.54
N LEU A 172 39.92 -11.53 -31.34
CA LEU A 172 40.27 -10.35 -32.14
C LEU A 172 41.76 -9.98 -31.97
N ASN A 173 42.25 -9.95 -30.72
CA ASN A 173 43.66 -9.69 -30.46
C ASN A 173 44.58 -10.76 -31.06
N CYS A 174 44.20 -12.03 -30.97
CA CYS A 174 44.95 -13.13 -31.58
C CYS A 174 45.05 -12.95 -33.10
N TYR A 175 43.94 -12.61 -33.75
CA TYR A 175 43.89 -12.38 -35.19
C TYR A 175 44.73 -11.17 -35.63
N ILE A 176 44.67 -10.06 -34.87
CA ILE A 176 45.50 -8.87 -35.13
C ILE A 176 46.99 -9.21 -35.00
N PHE A 177 47.36 -10.00 -33.99
CA PHE A 177 48.75 -10.38 -33.76
C PHE A 177 49.28 -11.28 -34.90
N ASP A 178 48.49 -12.25 -35.35
CA ASP A 178 48.84 -13.12 -36.48
C ASP A 178 49.01 -12.33 -37.78
N VAL A 179 48.12 -11.37 -38.07
CA VAL A 179 48.22 -10.52 -39.26
C VAL A 179 49.49 -9.66 -39.21
N LEU A 180 49.78 -9.03 -38.07
CA LEU A 180 50.99 -8.23 -37.88
C LEU A 180 52.26 -9.08 -38.03
N TYR A 181 52.28 -10.28 -37.46
CA TYR A 181 53.41 -11.20 -37.56
C TYR A 181 53.65 -11.66 -39.01
N CYS A 182 52.58 -12.04 -39.73
CA CYS A 182 52.65 -12.39 -41.15
C CYS A 182 53.14 -11.21 -42.02
N CYS A 183 52.64 -10.01 -41.77
CA CYS A 183 53.05 -8.81 -42.51
C CYS A 183 54.53 -8.47 -42.25
N SER A 184 54.96 -8.55 -40.98
CA SER A 184 56.36 -8.33 -40.61
C SER A 184 57.29 -9.34 -41.28
N LYS A 185 56.91 -10.62 -41.31
CA LYS A 185 57.72 -11.68 -41.93
C LYS A 185 57.86 -11.48 -43.44
N ARG A 186 56.76 -11.10 -44.11
CA ARG A 186 56.75 -10.83 -45.55
C ARG A 186 57.53 -9.56 -45.93
N LEU A 187 57.53 -8.54 -45.09
CA LEU A 187 58.37 -7.35 -45.25
C LEU A 187 59.86 -7.67 -45.14
N VAL A 188 60.25 -8.56 -44.22
CA VAL A 188 61.64 -9.00 -44.08
C VAL A 188 62.08 -9.83 -45.30
N GLU A 189 61.21 -10.71 -45.83
CA GLU A 189 61.50 -11.46 -47.05
C GLU A 189 61.67 -10.56 -48.27
N LEU A 190 60.82 -9.52 -48.43
CA LEU A 190 60.93 -8.56 -49.53
C LEU A 190 62.14 -7.62 -49.42
N ARG A 191 62.68 -7.40 -48.21
CA ARG A 191 63.86 -6.57 -47.97
C ARG A 191 65.18 -7.32 -48.24
N ASN A 192 65.15 -8.65 -48.22
CA ASN A 192 66.32 -9.51 -48.45
C ASN A 192 66.43 -10.02 -49.90
N LEU A 193 65.59 -9.50 -50.80
CA LEU A 193 65.66 -9.64 -52.26
C LEU A 193 66.21 -8.34 -52.87
#